data_AF-A0A399NUP5-F1
#
_entry.id   AF-A0A399NUP5-F1
#
_cell.length_a   1.000
_cell.length_b   1.000
_cell.length_c   1.000
_cell.angle_alpha   90.00
_cell.angle_beta   90.00
_cell.angle_gamma   90.00
#
_symmetry.space_group_name_H-M   'P 1'
#
loop_
_entity.id
_entity.type
_entity.pdbx_description
1 polymer ?
#
loop_
_entity_poly.entity_id
_entity_poly.type
_entity_poly.pdbx_seq_one_letter_code
_entity_poly.pdbx_strand_id
1 'polypeptide(L)'
;AGVAFVGGLVAAAIVLAVSGLGSGTVRLVLAGSALALGLGSVTSALLLLFPQQTSGLYRWGQGGIGQNGFDAVAQMAPVVVVALGILLLLTRRLDALGLGDDAARSLGVDVRATRVIAVL
;
A
#
# COMPACT_ATOMS: atom_id res chain seq x y z
N ALA A 1 1.24 15.03 4.76
CA ALA A 1 1.33 14.02 3.68
C ALA A 1 2.36 12.93 3.98
N GLY A 2 3.64 13.27 4.25
CA GLY A 2 4.71 12.29 4.40
C GLY A 2 4.49 11.20 5.46
N VAL A 3 4.00 11.55 6.66
CA VAL A 3 3.76 10.56 7.73
C VAL A 3 2.71 9.52 7.33
N ALA A 4 1.62 9.95 6.68
CA ALA A 4 0.58 9.03 6.19
C ALA A 4 1.11 8.12 5.08
N PHE A 5 1.92 8.66 4.16
CA PHE A 5 2.55 7.88 3.10
C PHE A 5 3.53 6.82 3.64
N VAL A 6 4.45 7.23 4.52
CA VAL A 6 5.40 6.31 5.16
C VAL A 6 4.66 5.27 6.01
N GLY A 7 3.62 5.67 6.75
CA GLY A 7 2.78 4.75 7.51
C GLY A 7 2.10 3.70 6.62
N GLY A 8 1.63 4.10 5.44
CA GLY A 8 1.09 3.18 4.43
C GLY A 8 2.14 2.19 3.91
N LEU A 9 3.34 2.66 3.57
CA LEU A 9 4.46 1.80 3.15
C LEU A 9 4.87 0.80 4.24
N VAL A 10 4.95 1.25 5.48
CA VAL A 10 5.26 0.38 6.63
C VAL A 10 4.17 -0.67 6.80
N ALA A 11 2.89 -0.30 6.70
CA ALA A 11 1.79 -1.26 6.77
C ALA A 11 1.87 -2.29 5.62
N ALA A 12 2.13 -1.85 4.39
CA ALA A 12 2.32 -2.74 3.24
C ALA A 12 3.50 -3.71 3.44
N ALA A 13 4.63 -3.20 3.95
CA ALA A 13 5.80 -4.03 4.28
C ALA A 13 5.50 -5.07 5.37
N ILE A 14 4.73 -4.72 6.40
CA ILE A 14 4.28 -5.66 7.44
C ILE A 14 3.42 -6.76 6.82
N VAL A 15 2.46 -6.40 5.97
CA VAL A 15 1.60 -7.39 5.29
C VAL A 15 2.43 -8.33 4.41
N LEU A 16 3.40 -7.82 3.66
CA LEU A 16 4.32 -8.64 2.87
C LEU A 16 5.16 -9.58 3.74
N ALA A 17 5.68 -9.09 4.88
CA ALA A 17 6.48 -9.89 5.79
C ALA A 17 5.66 -11.02 6.44
N VAL A 18 4.44 -10.71 6.91
CA VAL A 18 3.56 -11.67 7.61
C VAL A 18 2.93 -12.69 6.66
N SER A 19 2.60 -12.26 5.43
CA SER A 19 2.07 -13.17 4.41
C SER A 19 3.12 -14.16 3.92
N GLY A 20 4.41 -13.80 3.94
CA GLY A 20 5.50 -14.65 3.49
C GLY A 20 5.69 -14.56 1.98
N LEU A 21 6.94 -14.27 1.57
CA LEU A 21 7.38 -14.03 0.19
C LEU A 21 7.26 -15.31 -0.68
N GLY A 22 6.04 -15.64 -1.08
CA GLY A 22 5.70 -16.82 -1.88
C GLY A 22 4.48 -17.61 -1.40
N SER A 23 3.78 -17.16 -0.35
CA SER A 23 2.49 -17.75 0.01
C SER A 23 1.36 -17.16 -0.85
N GLY A 24 0.34 -17.98 -1.13
CA GLY A 24 -0.72 -17.65 -2.09
C GLY A 24 -1.48 -16.36 -1.77
N THR A 25 -2.08 -15.77 -2.80
CA THR A 25 -2.87 -14.53 -2.76
C THR A 25 -3.83 -14.44 -1.58
N VAL A 26 -4.42 -15.57 -1.18
CA VAL A 26 -5.34 -15.68 -0.03
C VAL A 26 -4.70 -15.21 1.28
N ARG A 27 -3.47 -15.63 1.57
CA ARG A 27 -2.81 -15.27 2.84
C ARG A 27 -2.41 -13.80 2.87
N LEU A 28 -2.04 -13.23 1.71
CA LEU A 28 -1.78 -11.79 1.57
C LEU A 28 -3.06 -10.98 1.85
N VAL A 29 -4.19 -11.40 1.26
CA VAL A 29 -5.49 -10.75 1.48
C VAL A 29 -5.92 -10.87 2.94
N LEU A 30 -5.81 -12.04 3.57
CA LEU A 30 -6.17 -12.23 4.98
C LEU A 30 -5.27 -11.41 5.92
N ALA A 31 -3.96 -11.39 5.69
CA ALA A 31 -3.03 -10.59 6.48
C ALA A 31 -3.32 -9.08 6.34
N GLY A 32 -3.58 -8.62 5.11
CA GLY A 32 -3.98 -7.24 4.83
C GLY A 32 -5.27 -6.85 5.53
N SER A 33 -6.31 -7.68 5.42
CA SER A 33 -7.60 -7.44 6.08
C SER A 33 -7.47 -7.41 7.60
N ALA A 34 -6.72 -8.33 8.19
CA ALA A 34 -6.49 -8.36 9.64
C ALA A 34 -5.76 -7.09 10.12
N LEU A 35 -4.71 -6.66 9.40
CA LEU A 35 -3.98 -5.44 9.73
C LEU A 35 -4.86 -4.20 9.58
N ALA A 36 -5.63 -4.11 8.49
CA ALA A 36 -6.55 -3.00 8.24
C ALA A 36 -7.61 -2.88 9.35
N LEU A 37 -8.20 -3.99 9.79
CA LEU A 37 -9.14 -4.01 10.91
C LEU A 37 -8.48 -3.62 12.24
N GLY A 38 -7.26 -4.11 12.49
CA GLY A 38 -6.50 -3.75 13.69
C GLY A 38 -6.15 -2.26 13.76
N LEU A 39 -5.64 -1.69 12.66
CA LEU A 39 -5.34 -0.25 12.60
C LEU A 39 -6.61 0.60 12.61
N GLY A 40 -7.69 0.11 11.98
CA GLY A 40 -9.00 0.74 12.00
C GLY A 40 -9.63 0.79 13.40
N SER A 41 -9.47 -0.27 14.19
CA SER A 41 -9.96 -0.28 15.58
C SER A 41 -9.19 0.69 16.47
N VAL A 42 -7.86 0.80 16.31
CA VAL A 42 -7.04 1.80 17.00
C VAL A 42 -7.46 3.21 16.61
N THR A 43 -7.67 3.46 15.32
CA THR A 43 -8.15 4.76 14.83
C THR A 43 -9.50 5.10 15.44
N SER A 44 -10.43 4.13 15.49
CA SER A 44 -11.76 4.30 16.09
C SER A 44 -11.68 4.58 17.60
N ALA A 45 -10.82 3.88 18.33
CA ALA A 45 -10.59 4.13 19.75
C ALA A 45 -10.06 5.55 19.99
N LEU A 46 -9.13 6.04 19.16
CA LEU A 46 -8.63 7.42 19.25
C LEU A 46 -9.73 8.45 18.99
N LEU A 47 -10.59 8.21 17.99
CA LEU A 47 -11.74 9.08 17.71
C LEU A 47 -12.71 9.17 18.89
N LEU A 48 -12.93 8.04 19.59
CA LEU A 48 -13.83 7.98 20.74
C LEU A 48 -13.24 8.59 22.01
N LEU A 49 -11.95 8.36 22.27
CA LEU A 49 -11.27 8.85 23.48
C LEU A 49 -10.88 10.33 23.39
N PHE A 50 -10.60 10.83 22.18
CA PHE A 50 -10.09 12.19 21.94
C PHE A 50 -10.88 12.93 20.84
N PRO A 51 -12.21 13.10 20.98
CA PRO A 51 -13.06 13.59 19.89
C PRO A 51 -12.72 15.02 19.45
N GLN A 52 -12.30 15.89 20.37
CA GLN A 52 -11.96 17.27 20.04
C GLN A 52 -10.64 17.38 19.27
N GLN A 53 -9.64 16.59 19.67
CA GLN A 53 -8.31 16.57 19.04
C GLN A 53 -8.31 15.85 17.69
N THR A 54 -9.27 14.95 17.46
CA THR A 54 -9.31 14.10 16.27
C THR A 54 -10.39 14.48 15.25
N SER A 55 -11.07 15.61 15.44
CA SER A 55 -12.06 16.13 14.48
C SER A 55 -11.52 16.32 13.05
N GLY A 56 -10.24 16.70 12.92
CA GLY A 56 -9.53 16.78 11.64
C GLY A 56 -9.27 15.41 11.01
N LEU A 57 -8.94 14.41 11.82
CA LEU A 57 -8.71 13.03 11.39
C LEU A 57 -10.00 12.39 10.85
N TYR A 58 -11.12 12.61 11.54
CA TYR A 58 -12.44 12.16 11.10
C TYR A 58 -12.81 12.74 9.73
N ARG A 59 -12.65 14.06 9.54
CA ARG A 59 -12.89 14.71 8.25
C ARG A 59 -11.93 14.26 7.15
N TRP A 60 -10.66 13.99 7.48
CA TRP A 60 -9.69 13.48 6.54
C TRP A 60 -10.05 12.06 6.06
N GLY A 61 -10.53 11.19 6.97
CA GLY A 61 -10.91 9.82 6.66
C GLY A 61 -12.11 9.66 5.72
N GLN A 62 -12.99 10.67 5.64
CA GLN A 62 -14.12 10.66 4.69
C GLN A 62 -13.68 10.95 3.24
N GLY A 63 -12.43 11.40 3.04
CA GLY A 63 -11.93 11.83 1.75
C GLY A 63 -12.39 13.24 1.39
N GLY A 64 -11.45 14.09 1.02
CA GLY A 64 -11.74 15.46 0.62
C GLY A 64 -10.57 16.08 -0.11
N ILE A 65 -10.82 16.55 -1.33
CA ILE A 65 -9.83 17.22 -2.19
C ILE A 65 -9.61 18.69 -1.82
N GLY A 66 -10.53 19.30 -1.08
CA GLY A 66 -10.48 20.73 -0.74
C GLY A 66 -9.58 21.10 0.45
N GLN A 67 -9.05 20.13 1.22
CA GLN A 67 -8.38 20.44 2.49
C GLN A 67 -6.89 20.79 2.39
N ASN A 68 -6.21 20.43 1.29
CA ASN A 68 -4.74 20.51 1.21
C ASN A 68 -4.20 21.43 0.10
N GLY A 69 -5.07 22.04 -0.73
CA GLY A 69 -4.65 22.86 -1.86
C GLY A 69 -3.86 22.09 -2.94
N PHE A 70 -3.39 22.80 -3.97
CA PHE A 70 -2.58 22.20 -5.05
C PHE A 70 -1.12 21.93 -4.63
N ASP A 71 -0.63 22.56 -3.56
CA ASP A 71 0.75 22.40 -3.11
C ASP A 71 1.07 20.97 -2.65
N ALA A 72 0.14 20.33 -1.94
CA ALA A 72 0.30 18.93 -1.53
C ALA A 72 0.33 17.98 -2.75
N VAL A 73 -0.38 18.31 -3.82
CA VAL A 73 -0.36 17.55 -5.08
C VAL A 73 0.99 17.72 -5.76
N ALA A 74 1.49 18.96 -5.88
CA ALA A 74 2.80 19.23 -6.46
C ALA A 74 3.93 18.52 -5.68
N GLN A 75 3.82 18.43 -4.36
CA GLN A 75 4.80 17.74 -3.51
C GLN A 75 4.79 16.21 -3.73
N MET A 76 3.63 15.59 -3.97
CA MET A 76 3.50 14.14 -4.18
C MET A 76 3.65 13.72 -5.65
N ALA A 77 3.43 14.63 -6.60
CA ALA A 77 3.56 14.37 -8.04
C ALA A 77 4.87 13.67 -8.45
N PRO A 78 6.07 14.10 -8.02
CA PRO A 78 7.31 13.42 -8.41
C PRO A 78 7.37 11.97 -7.92
N VAL A 79 6.86 11.69 -6.72
CA VAL A 79 6.82 10.33 -6.16
C VAL A 79 5.90 9.44 -7.01
N VAL A 80 4.72 9.94 -7.38
CA VAL A 80 3.78 9.22 -8.23
C VAL A 80 4.36 8.95 -9.62
N VAL A 81 5.02 9.94 -10.22
CA VAL A 81 5.66 9.79 -11.54
C VAL A 81 6.76 8.73 -11.51
N VAL A 82 7.60 8.71 -10.46
CA VAL A 82 8.63 7.68 -10.29
C VAL A 82 8.02 6.31 -10.11
N ALA A 83 7.00 6.17 -9.26
CA ALA A 83 6.31 4.91 -9.03
C ALA A 83 5.66 4.36 -10.32
N LEU A 84 4.99 5.23 -11.10
CA LEU A 84 4.43 4.87 -12.39
C LEU A 84 5.52 4.44 -13.38
N GLY A 85 6.64 5.17 -13.44
CA GLY A 85 7.78 4.81 -14.27
C GLY A 85 8.31 3.40 -13.94
N ILE A 86 8.47 3.09 -12.66
CA ILE A 86 8.89 1.75 -12.20
C ILE A 86 7.85 0.69 -12.62
N LEU A 87 6.55 0.94 -12.42
CA LEU A 87 5.49 0.00 -12.79
C LEU A 87 5.46 -0.29 -14.30
N LEU A 88 5.67 0.72 -15.13
CA LEU A 88 5.76 0.55 -16.59
C LEU A 88 6.97 -0.29 -17.01
N LEU A 89 8.08 -0.23 -16.28
CA LEU A 89 9.23 -1.11 -16.51
C LEU A 89 8.97 -2.55 -16.06
N LEU A 90 8.04 -2.74 -15.11
CA LEU A 90 7.66 -4.04 -14.59
C LEU A 90 6.54 -4.73 -15.39
N THR A 91 5.90 -4.07 -16.36
CA THR A 91 4.71 -4.59 -17.07
C THR A 91 4.89 -6.03 -17.57
N ARG A 92 5.98 -6.33 -18.29
CA ARG A 92 6.23 -7.70 -18.78
C ARG A 92 6.37 -8.75 -17.68
N ARG A 93 6.92 -8.35 -16.53
CA ARG A 93 7.07 -9.24 -15.37
C ARG A 93 5.73 -9.45 -14.67
N LEU A 94 4.88 -8.42 -14.61
CA LEU A 94 3.52 -8.51 -14.08
C LEU A 94 2.64 -9.40 -14.96
N ASP A 95 2.75 -9.28 -16.28
CA ASP A 95 2.04 -10.16 -17.22
C ASP A 95 2.45 -11.63 -17.03
N ALA A 96 3.75 -11.89 -16.84
CA ALA A 96 4.26 -13.23 -16.56
C ALA A 96 3.73 -13.79 -15.23
N LEU A 97 3.59 -12.95 -14.19
CA LEU A 97 2.95 -13.35 -12.93
C LEU A 97 1.47 -13.74 -13.11
N GLY A 98 0.78 -13.13 -14.09
CA GLY A 98 -0.59 -13.50 -14.45
C GLY A 98 -0.74 -14.91 -15.02
N LEU A 99 0.33 -15.47 -15.59
CA LEU A 99 0.38 -16.87 -16.08
C LEU A 99 0.59 -17.88 -14.94
N GLY A 100 0.86 -17.41 -13.72
CA GLY A 100 1.17 -18.22 -12.56
C GLY A 100 2.64 -18.15 -12.16
N ASP A 101 2.90 -18.35 -10.87
CA ASP A 101 4.24 -18.17 -10.29
C ASP A 101 5.28 -19.14 -10.89
N ASP A 102 4.89 -20.36 -11.25
CA ASP A 102 5.80 -21.36 -11.83
C ASP A 102 6.19 -21.01 -13.27
N ALA A 103 5.23 -20.50 -14.06
CA ALA A 103 5.48 -20.01 -15.42
C ALA A 103 6.35 -18.75 -15.41
N ALA A 104 6.13 -17.83 -14.47
CA ALA A 104 6.99 -16.66 -14.31
C ALA A 104 8.43 -17.04 -13.96
N ARG A 105 8.63 -18.02 -13.05
CA ARG A 105 9.97 -18.51 -12.68
C ARG A 105 10.68 -19.19 -13.85
N SER A 106 9.99 -19.97 -14.67
CA SER A 106 10.59 -20.63 -15.84
C SER A 106 11.04 -19.63 -16.92
N LEU A 107 10.40 -18.46 -16.99
CA LEU A 107 10.79 -17.32 -17.83
C LEU A 107 11.93 -16.47 -17.23
N GLY A 108 12.50 -16.88 -16.08
CA GLY A 108 13.59 -16.19 -15.40
C GLY A 108 13.16 -14.96 -14.58
N VAL A 109 11.85 -14.79 -14.33
CA VAL A 109 11.36 -13.69 -13.49
C VAL A 109 11.56 -14.04 -12.02
N ASP A 110 12.25 -13.16 -11.29
CA ASP A 110 12.24 -13.21 -9.84
C ASP A 110 10.88 -12.74 -9.32
N VAL A 111 9.99 -13.71 -9.09
CA VAL A 111 8.62 -13.52 -8.59
C VAL A 111 8.62 -12.76 -7.26
N ARG A 112 9.60 -13.01 -6.39
CA ARG A 112 9.66 -12.39 -5.06
C ARG A 112 10.04 -10.92 -5.18
N ALA A 113 11.13 -10.61 -5.88
CA ALA A 113 11.57 -9.24 -6.08
C ALA A 113 10.52 -8.42 -6.83
N THR A 114 9.90 -9.01 -7.86
CA THR A 114 8.86 -8.33 -8.66
C THR A 114 7.63 -7.98 -7.81
N ARG A 115 7.15 -8.87 -6.93
CA ARG A 115 6.03 -8.55 -6.03
C ARG A 115 6.38 -7.48 -5.01
N VAL A 116 7.57 -7.53 -4.43
CA VAL A 116 8.00 -6.52 -3.44
C VAL A 116 8.05 -5.13 -4.08
N ILE A 117 8.64 -5.01 -5.27
CA ILE A 117 8.73 -3.74 -6.01
C ILE A 117 7.36 -3.28 -6.52
N ALA A 118 6.45 -4.20 -6.85
CA ALA A 118 5.12 -3.82 -7.33
C ALA A 118 4.18 -3.34 -6.21
N VAL A 119 4.39 -3.81 -4.97
CA VAL A 119 3.55 -3.47 -3.81
C VAL A 119 4.06 -2.25 -3.05
N LEU A 120 5.37 -2.04 -2.99
CA LEU A 120 6.01 -0.89 -2.32
C LEU A 120 6.30 0.25 -3.30
#